data_AF-A0A4Z0Q8V5-F1
#
_entry.id   AF-A0A4Z0Q8V5-F1
#
_cell.length_a   1.000
_cell.length_b   1.000
_cell.length_c   1.000
_cell.angle_alpha   90.00
_cell.angle_beta   90.00
_cell.angle_gamma   90.00
#
_symmetry.space_group_name_H-M   'P 1'
#
loop_
_entity.id
_entity.type
_entity.pdbx_description
1 polymer ?
#
loop_
_entity_poly.entity_id
_entity_poly.type
_entity_poly.pdbx_seq_one_letter_code
_entity_poly.pdbx_strand_id
1 'polypeptide(L)'
;MKVLIDWEVTADVYRMAKYFSPTIKKIEAYFADKDYGQSLQEVFIGLSCMGIIEGLPYEKDIFQTGQVIRKKYTKSANRIELKIKINFDDIINCTGDTSPSILSKVFKAACDVILNYKLVNFDATSFCSDIIAQLNKSMITSGKISPEQDSLTKRIEQSFVNTALSNVNSLDETFFWKLISESRNEAGRNLTKQCDLIVSNLISQQEDVILGFEICMRDLLKRLNCHDVLTALKIIHGQISDDSFLYLRCNIILSGKTNFYQFIDNADNINIDVMQMQSGEELLFVADNAFLLKYGDDSDKTLPSDYGMASYDYNMEDGPSGVPVPQEGLKNKFPKLSYQFMR
;
A
#
# COMPACT_ATOMS: atom_id res chain seq x y z
N MET A 1 14.14 -10.07 -18.07
CA MET A 1 13.00 -9.36 -17.44
C MET A 1 12.11 -8.85 -18.55
N LYS A 2 10.78 -8.97 -18.44
CA LYS A 2 9.88 -8.49 -19.49
C LYS A 2 9.18 -7.22 -19.03
N VAL A 3 9.43 -6.11 -19.71
CA VAL A 3 8.66 -4.88 -19.54
C VAL A 3 7.75 -4.77 -20.76
N LEU A 4 6.45 -4.65 -20.53
CA LEU A 4 5.44 -4.50 -21.57
C LEU A 4 4.67 -3.21 -21.36
N ILE A 5 4.37 -2.51 -22.45
CA ILE A 5 3.60 -1.28 -22.39
C ILE A 5 2.46 -1.36 -23.40
N ASP A 6 1.24 -1.12 -22.94
CA ASP A 6 0.03 -1.16 -23.76
C ASP A 6 -0.76 0.15 -23.66
N TRP A 7 -1.66 0.39 -24.60
CA TRP A 7 -2.41 1.63 -24.74
C TRP A 7 -3.91 1.38 -24.62
N GLU A 8 -4.54 2.06 -23.67
CA GLU A 8 -5.99 2.18 -23.58
C GLU A 8 -6.37 3.65 -23.78
N VAL A 9 -6.49 4.04 -25.05
CA VAL A 9 -6.69 5.43 -25.47
C VAL A 9 -7.83 5.56 -26.46
N THR A 10 -8.46 6.74 -26.50
CA THR A 10 -9.42 7.10 -27.56
C THR A 10 -8.72 7.24 -28.92
N ALA A 11 -9.49 7.14 -30.01
CA ALA A 11 -8.93 7.06 -31.37
C ALA A 11 -8.11 8.29 -31.80
N ASP A 12 -8.48 9.47 -31.31
CA ASP A 12 -7.79 10.75 -31.49
C ASP A 12 -6.42 10.78 -30.78
N VAL A 13 -6.35 10.21 -29.58
CA VAL A 13 -5.14 10.08 -28.75
C VAL A 13 -4.18 9.02 -29.32
N TYR A 14 -4.71 7.95 -29.92
CA TYR A 14 -3.92 6.88 -30.53
C TYR A 14 -2.93 7.38 -31.60
N ARG A 15 -3.29 8.45 -32.33
CA ARG A 15 -2.37 9.03 -33.33
C ARG A 15 -1.10 9.62 -32.72
N MET A 16 -1.18 10.09 -31.48
CA MET A 16 -0.04 10.66 -30.74
C MET A 16 0.76 9.57 -30.02
N ALA A 17 0.14 8.43 -29.69
CA ALA A 17 0.80 7.26 -29.10
C ALA A 17 2.02 6.78 -29.93
N LYS A 18 2.01 7.00 -31.25
CA LYS A 18 3.13 6.67 -32.15
C LYS A 18 4.47 7.33 -31.76
N TYR A 19 4.44 8.50 -31.11
CA TYR A 19 5.65 9.21 -30.70
C TYR A 19 6.38 8.50 -29.56
N PHE A 20 5.66 7.71 -28.78
CA PHE A 20 6.22 6.94 -27.68
C PHE A 20 6.82 5.61 -28.15
N SER A 21 6.30 5.01 -29.22
CA SER A 21 6.69 3.67 -29.68
C SER A 21 8.20 3.48 -29.84
N PRO A 22 9.00 4.42 -30.38
CA PRO A 22 10.44 4.26 -30.47
C PRO A 22 11.12 4.15 -29.10
N THR A 23 10.72 4.98 -28.14
CA THR A 23 11.28 4.99 -26.77
C THR A 23 10.86 3.73 -26.02
N ILE A 24 9.59 3.33 -26.15
CA ILE A 24 9.06 2.09 -25.56
C ILE A 24 9.85 0.88 -26.06
N LYS A 25 9.98 0.70 -27.38
CA LYS A 25 10.72 -0.44 -27.96
C LYS A 25 12.17 -0.50 -27.50
N LYS A 26 12.84 0.65 -27.33
CA LYS A 26 14.20 0.71 -26.77
C LYS A 26 14.24 0.22 -25.33
N ILE A 27 13.27 0.60 -24.51
CA ILE A 27 13.15 0.14 -23.12
C ILE A 27 12.88 -1.37 -23.10
N GLU A 28 11.87 -1.85 -23.82
CA GLU A 28 11.53 -3.29 -23.87
C GLU A 28 12.73 -4.14 -24.30
N ALA A 29 13.46 -3.71 -25.34
CA ALA A 29 14.66 -4.38 -25.80
C ALA A 29 15.79 -4.35 -24.77
N TYR A 30 15.97 -3.25 -24.04
CA TYR A 30 16.99 -3.15 -22.99
C TYR A 30 16.74 -4.14 -21.84
N PHE A 31 15.48 -4.34 -21.45
CA PHE A 31 15.14 -5.20 -20.32
C PHE A 31 15.09 -6.70 -20.66
N ALA A 32 14.93 -7.05 -21.94
CA ALA A 32 14.80 -8.44 -22.40
C ALA A 32 15.89 -9.37 -21.83
N ASP A 33 17.14 -8.92 -21.84
CA ASP A 33 18.31 -9.71 -21.42
C ASP A 33 18.77 -9.40 -19.98
N LYS A 34 17.99 -8.61 -19.22
CA LYS A 34 18.34 -8.22 -17.85
C LYS A 34 17.72 -9.16 -16.83
N ASP A 35 18.49 -9.47 -15.80
CA ASP A 35 18.02 -10.20 -14.62
C ASP A 35 18.11 -9.29 -13.40
N TYR A 36 16.99 -9.13 -12.71
CA TYR A 36 16.90 -8.39 -11.45
C TYR A 36 16.43 -9.31 -10.33
N GLY A 37 16.36 -10.62 -10.56
CA GLY A 37 15.88 -11.61 -9.60
C GLY A 37 14.56 -12.27 -10.01
N GLN A 38 14.15 -13.26 -9.22
CA GLN A 38 13.15 -14.25 -9.64
C GLN A 38 11.72 -13.88 -9.27
N SER A 39 11.52 -13.03 -8.26
CA SER A 39 10.18 -12.71 -7.75
C SER A 39 9.40 -11.72 -8.61
N LEU A 40 10.04 -11.13 -9.63
CA LEU A 40 9.36 -10.35 -10.65
C LEU A 40 10.03 -10.60 -12.00
N GLN A 41 9.26 -11.16 -12.92
CA GLN A 41 9.70 -11.50 -14.27
C GLN A 41 9.01 -10.66 -15.33
N GLU A 42 7.83 -10.09 -15.02
CA GLU A 42 7.05 -9.28 -15.96
C GLU A 42 6.47 -8.03 -15.28
N VAL A 43 6.62 -6.87 -15.93
CA VAL A 43 5.98 -5.60 -15.58
C VAL A 43 5.16 -5.15 -16.78
N PHE A 44 3.85 -5.10 -16.62
CA PHE A 44 2.91 -4.59 -17.61
C PHE A 44 2.42 -3.20 -17.21
N ILE A 45 2.57 -2.22 -18.09
CA ILE A 45 2.13 -0.83 -17.88
C ILE A 45 1.11 -0.47 -18.95
N GLY A 46 -0.16 -0.44 -18.57
CA GLY A 46 -1.24 0.10 -19.40
C GLY A 46 -1.30 1.62 -19.27
N LEU A 47 -1.16 2.32 -20.40
CA LEU A 47 -1.25 3.77 -20.48
C LEU A 47 -2.69 4.17 -20.83
N SER A 48 -3.33 4.91 -19.94
CA SER A 48 -4.72 5.33 -20.10
C SER A 48 -4.80 6.83 -20.32
N CYS A 49 -5.48 7.24 -21.39
CA CYS A 49 -5.79 8.65 -21.63
C CYS A 49 -7.15 8.74 -22.32
N MET A 50 -8.06 9.48 -21.71
CA MET A 50 -9.36 9.78 -22.28
C MET A 50 -9.25 11.09 -23.05
N GLY A 51 -9.60 11.05 -24.34
CA GLY A 51 -9.72 12.23 -25.17
C GLY A 51 -10.96 13.06 -24.85
N ILE A 52 -11.06 14.23 -25.48
CA ILE A 52 -12.26 15.05 -25.41
C ILE A 52 -13.35 14.36 -26.24
N ILE A 53 -14.44 13.96 -25.58
CA ILE A 53 -15.62 13.43 -26.27
C ILE A 53 -16.49 14.61 -26.66
N GLU A 54 -16.70 14.80 -27.96
CA GLU A 54 -17.51 15.88 -28.51
C GLU A 54 -18.95 15.82 -27.92
N GLY A 55 -19.41 16.94 -27.36
CA GLY A 55 -20.75 17.05 -26.76
C GLY A 55 -20.84 16.66 -25.28
N LEU A 56 -19.77 16.17 -24.65
CA LEU A 56 -19.70 16.05 -23.19
C LEU A 56 -18.96 17.25 -22.59
N PRO A 57 -19.41 17.80 -21.45
CA PRO A 57 -18.65 18.82 -20.73
C PRO A 57 -17.30 18.22 -20.36
N TYR A 58 -16.25 18.68 -21.03
CA TYR A 58 -14.88 18.35 -20.66
C TYR A 58 -14.56 19.10 -19.38
N GLU A 59 -14.85 18.48 -18.24
CA GLU A 59 -14.12 18.83 -17.03
C GLU A 59 -12.68 18.50 -17.30
N LYS A 60 -11.85 19.55 -17.41
CA LYS A 60 -10.43 19.41 -17.62
C LYS A 60 -9.90 18.63 -16.43
N ASP A 61 -9.76 17.33 -16.63
CA ASP A 61 -9.28 16.37 -15.64
C ASP A 61 -8.02 16.96 -15.00
N ILE A 62 -8.11 17.40 -13.74
CA ILE A 62 -7.10 18.22 -13.05
C ILE A 62 -5.89 17.35 -12.62
N PHE A 63 -5.81 16.11 -13.09
CA PHE A 63 -4.76 15.19 -12.68
C PHE A 63 -3.48 15.38 -13.49
N GLN A 64 -2.34 15.15 -12.85
CA GLN A 64 -1.04 15.16 -13.52
C GLN A 64 -0.73 13.77 -14.12
N THR A 65 -0.02 13.75 -15.26
CA THR A 65 0.50 12.49 -15.84
C THR A 65 1.30 11.70 -14.80
N GLY A 66 1.02 10.40 -14.72
CA GLY A 66 1.64 9.50 -13.75
C GLY A 66 0.69 9.02 -12.66
N GLN A 67 -0.58 9.43 -12.66
CA GLN A 67 -1.56 8.91 -11.70
C GLN A 67 -1.81 7.42 -11.93
N VAL A 68 -1.46 6.57 -10.96
CA VAL A 68 -1.72 5.12 -11.01
C VAL A 68 -3.18 4.87 -10.62
N ILE A 69 -3.97 4.31 -11.54
CA ILE A 69 -5.40 4.00 -11.33
C ILE A 69 -5.68 2.51 -11.14
N ARG A 70 -4.69 1.65 -11.42
CA ARG A 70 -4.73 0.23 -11.09
C ARG A 70 -3.33 -0.28 -10.82
N LYS A 71 -3.19 -1.11 -9.79
CA LYS A 71 -1.98 -1.88 -9.51
C LYS A 71 -2.39 -3.28 -9.09
N LYS A 72 -1.76 -4.29 -9.65
CA LYS A 72 -2.00 -5.70 -9.31
C LYS A 72 -0.69 -6.46 -9.38
N TYR A 73 -0.35 -7.17 -8.30
CA TYR A 73 0.75 -8.12 -8.30
C TYR A 73 0.20 -9.54 -8.31
N THR A 74 0.66 -10.36 -9.25
CA THR A 74 0.27 -11.78 -9.38
C THR A 74 1.50 -12.63 -9.10
N LYS A 75 1.63 -13.12 -7.86
CA LYS A 75 2.78 -13.89 -7.39
C LYS A 75 3.02 -15.17 -8.20
N SER A 76 1.97 -15.92 -8.54
CA SER A 76 2.11 -17.15 -9.34
C SER A 76 2.66 -16.91 -10.74
N ALA A 77 2.50 -15.70 -11.27
CA ALA A 77 3.03 -15.29 -12.57
C ALA A 77 4.30 -14.41 -12.46
N ASN A 78 4.77 -14.11 -11.24
CA ASN A 78 5.81 -13.12 -10.95
C ASN A 78 5.59 -11.84 -11.78
N ARG A 79 4.37 -11.31 -11.77
CA ARG A 79 3.94 -10.23 -12.67
C ARG A 79 3.30 -9.07 -11.92
N ILE A 80 3.72 -7.84 -12.23
CA ILE A 80 3.02 -6.61 -11.84
C ILE A 80 2.28 -6.05 -13.06
N GLU A 81 1.01 -5.70 -12.88
CA GLU A 81 0.18 -4.99 -13.85
C GLU A 81 -0.19 -3.62 -13.27
N LEU A 82 0.16 -2.57 -13.99
CA LEU A 82 -0.16 -1.19 -13.65
C LEU A 82 -1.04 -0.58 -14.74
N LYS A 83 -1.97 0.27 -14.35
CA LYS A 83 -2.67 1.18 -15.27
C LYS A 83 -2.41 2.60 -14.81
N ILE A 84 -1.81 3.42 -15.67
CA ILE A 84 -1.33 4.76 -15.34
C ILE A 84 -1.99 5.75 -16.29
N LYS A 85 -2.63 6.78 -15.71
CA LYS A 85 -3.23 7.87 -16.47
C LYS A 85 -2.17 8.83 -16.99
N ILE A 86 -2.35 9.25 -18.23
CA ILE A 86 -1.61 10.33 -18.86
C ILE A 86 -2.56 11.48 -19.09
N ASN A 87 -2.15 12.69 -18.73
CA ASN A 87 -2.96 13.88 -18.93
C ASN A 87 -3.12 14.12 -20.44
N PHE A 88 -4.34 14.48 -20.85
CA PHE A 88 -4.66 14.72 -22.26
C PHE A 88 -3.80 15.82 -22.88
N ASP A 89 -3.54 16.91 -22.16
CA ASP A 89 -2.70 18.02 -22.62
C ASP A 89 -1.25 17.56 -22.88
N ASP A 90 -0.73 16.66 -22.04
CA ASP A 90 0.61 16.09 -22.24
C ASP A 90 0.65 15.25 -23.54
N ILE A 91 -0.41 14.49 -23.85
CA ILE A 91 -0.45 13.67 -25.08
C ILE A 91 -0.69 14.51 -26.33
N ILE A 92 -1.64 15.45 -26.33
CA ILE A 92 -1.95 16.22 -27.54
C ILE A 92 -0.80 17.12 -27.97
N ASN A 93 0.01 17.58 -27.00
CA ASN A 93 1.23 18.35 -27.24
C ASN A 93 2.48 17.46 -27.35
N CYS A 94 2.30 16.13 -27.37
CA CYS A 94 3.41 15.18 -27.47
C CYS A 94 4.02 15.23 -28.88
N THR A 95 5.34 15.31 -28.90
CA THR A 95 6.20 15.20 -30.07
C THR A 95 7.20 14.09 -29.81
N GLY A 96 7.94 13.66 -30.84
CA GLY A 96 9.03 12.69 -30.66
C GLY A 96 10.00 13.12 -29.54
N ASP A 97 10.30 14.41 -29.45
CA ASP A 97 11.24 14.99 -28.49
C ASP A 97 10.70 15.10 -27.07
N THR A 98 9.39 15.33 -26.90
CA THR A 98 8.77 15.44 -25.57
C THR A 98 8.30 14.10 -25.01
N SER A 99 8.18 13.07 -25.86
CA SER A 99 7.76 11.72 -25.47
C SER A 99 8.57 11.11 -24.30
N PRO A 100 9.91 11.24 -24.22
CA PRO A 100 10.66 10.64 -23.12
C PRO A 100 10.37 11.32 -21.78
N SER A 101 10.11 12.63 -21.78
CA SER A 101 9.78 13.37 -20.56
C SER A 101 8.42 12.94 -19.99
N ILE A 102 7.44 12.70 -20.86
CA ILE A 102 6.12 12.19 -20.45
C ILE A 102 6.26 10.76 -19.93
N LEU A 103 7.00 9.88 -20.63
CA LEU A 103 7.28 8.53 -20.15
C LEU A 103 8.03 8.54 -18.82
N SER A 104 8.92 9.51 -18.58
CA SER A 104 9.61 9.64 -17.30
C SER A 104 8.64 9.86 -16.14
N LYS A 105 7.55 10.61 -16.33
CA LYS A 105 6.51 10.77 -15.29
C LYS A 105 5.80 9.43 -15.03
N VAL A 106 5.43 8.73 -16.10
CA VAL A 106 4.77 7.41 -16.04
C VAL A 106 5.65 6.37 -15.33
N PHE A 107 6.89 6.24 -15.76
CA PHE A 107 7.82 5.25 -15.22
C PHE A 107 8.26 5.56 -13.80
N LYS A 108 8.33 6.84 -13.41
CA LYS A 108 8.53 7.22 -12.03
C LYS A 108 7.41 6.67 -11.15
N ALA A 109 6.15 6.90 -11.54
CA ALA A 109 5.00 6.37 -10.81
C ALA A 109 4.99 4.82 -10.77
N ALA A 110 5.38 4.16 -11.87
CA ALA A 110 5.53 2.71 -11.88
C ALA A 110 6.60 2.23 -10.90
N CYS A 111 7.74 2.91 -10.86
CA CYS A 111 8.83 2.61 -9.95
C CYS A 111 8.46 2.80 -8.48
N ASP A 112 7.74 3.87 -8.16
CA ASP A 112 7.23 4.10 -6.80
C ASP A 112 6.36 2.92 -6.35
N VAL A 113 5.50 2.38 -7.23
CA VAL A 113 4.69 1.19 -6.92
C VAL A 113 5.55 -0.07 -6.75
N ILE A 114 6.49 -0.31 -7.66
CA ILE A 114 7.34 -1.52 -7.63
C ILE A 114 8.22 -1.56 -6.37
N LEU A 115 8.81 -0.42 -5.99
CA LEU A 115 9.61 -0.29 -4.77
C LEU A 115 8.77 -0.58 -3.51
N ASN A 116 7.51 -0.15 -3.49
CA ASN A 116 6.61 -0.36 -2.38
C ASN A 116 6.20 -1.82 -2.17
N TYR A 117 6.25 -2.67 -3.20
CA TYR A 117 5.95 -4.10 -3.06
C TYR A 117 7.00 -4.88 -2.25
N LYS A 118 8.20 -4.34 -2.03
CA LYS A 118 9.28 -4.98 -1.23
C LYS A 118 9.50 -6.45 -1.59
N LEU A 119 9.52 -6.75 -2.89
CA LEU A 119 9.63 -8.12 -3.39
C LEU A 119 10.97 -8.74 -2.99
N VAL A 120 10.91 -9.85 -2.25
CA VAL A 120 12.10 -10.61 -1.85
C VAL A 120 12.78 -11.15 -3.09
N ASN A 121 14.12 -11.14 -3.18
CA ASN A 121 14.86 -11.63 -4.36
C ASN A 121 14.49 -10.88 -5.66
N PHE A 122 14.19 -9.59 -5.57
CA PHE A 122 14.09 -8.70 -6.73
C PHE A 122 14.78 -7.36 -6.41
N ASP A 123 15.78 -6.98 -7.22
CA ASP A 123 16.50 -5.71 -7.11
C ASP A 123 15.70 -4.58 -7.77
N ALA A 124 14.67 -4.13 -7.07
CA ALA A 124 13.80 -3.04 -7.50
C ALA A 124 14.56 -1.72 -7.72
N THR A 125 15.61 -1.47 -6.94
CA THR A 125 16.40 -0.24 -7.02
C THR A 125 17.18 -0.17 -8.32
N SER A 126 17.88 -1.26 -8.68
CA SER A 126 18.63 -1.34 -9.93
C SER A 126 17.70 -1.34 -11.14
N PHE A 127 16.57 -2.06 -11.06
CA PHE A 127 15.53 -2.03 -12.10
C PHE A 127 15.06 -0.60 -12.40
N CYS A 128 14.73 0.17 -11.35
CA CYS A 128 14.23 1.54 -11.50
C CYS A 128 15.29 2.52 -11.97
N SER A 129 16.52 2.38 -11.49
CA SER A 129 17.65 3.19 -11.92
C SER A 129 17.95 2.98 -13.41
N ASP A 130 17.89 1.74 -13.89
CA ASP A 130 18.09 1.40 -15.29
C ASP A 130 17.00 1.99 -16.20
N ILE A 131 15.72 1.97 -15.79
CA ILE A 131 14.63 2.62 -16.53
C ILE A 131 14.90 4.10 -16.72
N ILE A 132 15.24 4.81 -15.63
CA ILE A 132 15.52 6.25 -15.66
C ILE A 132 16.72 6.54 -16.57
N ALA A 133 17.77 5.73 -16.49
CA ALA A 133 18.94 5.86 -17.36
C ALA A 133 18.58 5.71 -18.85
N GLN A 134 17.70 4.78 -19.22
CA GLN A 134 17.26 4.61 -20.62
C GLN A 134 16.43 5.79 -21.13
N LEU A 135 15.57 6.35 -20.28
CA LEU A 135 14.80 7.54 -20.62
C LEU A 135 15.70 8.76 -20.82
N ASN A 136 16.68 8.96 -19.92
CA ASN A 136 17.66 10.05 -20.03
C ASN A 136 18.53 9.92 -21.29
N LYS A 137 19.02 8.71 -21.63
CA LYS A 137 19.76 8.48 -22.88
C LYS A 137 18.95 8.91 -24.10
N SER A 138 17.66 8.61 -24.10
CA SER A 138 16.75 8.98 -25.19
C SER A 138 16.60 10.50 -25.33
N MET A 139 16.64 11.25 -24.22
CA MET A 139 16.65 12.72 -24.20
C MET A 139 17.99 13.33 -24.64
N ILE A 140 19.12 12.70 -24.32
CA ILE A 140 20.44 13.19 -24.73
C ILE A 140 20.59 13.12 -26.26
N THR A 141 20.10 12.06 -26.89
CA THR A 141 20.11 11.93 -28.36
C THR A 141 19.28 12.99 -29.10
N SER A 142 18.37 13.71 -28.44
CA SER A 142 17.58 14.80 -29.05
C SER A 142 18.18 16.20 -28.83
N GLY A 143 19.36 16.32 -28.21
CA GLY A 143 20.18 17.54 -28.25
C GLY A 143 19.76 18.70 -27.35
N LYS A 144 19.01 18.46 -26.27
CA LYS A 144 18.69 19.49 -25.25
C LYS A 144 18.95 18.99 -23.84
N ILE A 145 19.87 19.63 -23.12
CA ILE A 145 19.93 19.61 -21.64
C ILE A 145 19.90 21.07 -21.17
N SER A 146 18.95 21.41 -20.30
CA SER A 146 18.97 22.64 -19.50
C SER A 146 19.73 22.38 -18.18
N PRO A 147 20.53 23.33 -17.66
CA PRO A 147 21.26 23.21 -16.39
C PRO A 147 20.40 22.86 -15.17
N GLU A 148 19.07 23.05 -15.23
CA GLU A 148 18.15 22.63 -14.15
C GLU A 148 18.05 21.11 -13.98
N GLN A 149 18.37 20.30 -15.00
CA GLN A 149 18.11 18.86 -14.99
C GLN A 149 19.27 18.00 -14.47
N ASP A 150 20.51 18.51 -14.49
CA ASP A 150 21.64 17.90 -13.77
C ASP A 150 21.43 17.95 -12.24
N SER A 151 20.61 18.90 -11.78
CA SER A 151 20.12 18.95 -10.40
C SER A 151 19.05 17.89 -10.09
N LEU A 152 18.34 17.37 -11.10
CA LEU A 152 17.29 16.35 -10.93
C LEU A 152 17.90 14.97 -10.71
N THR A 153 18.96 14.63 -11.45
CA THR A 153 19.72 13.38 -11.25
C THR A 153 20.35 13.35 -9.86
N LYS A 154 20.95 14.48 -9.42
CA LYS A 154 21.45 14.64 -8.05
C LYS A 154 20.34 14.65 -7.00
N ARG A 155 19.20 15.29 -7.24
CA ARG A 155 18.03 15.27 -6.32
C ARG A 155 17.38 13.90 -6.22
N ILE A 156 17.41 13.10 -7.29
CA ILE A 156 16.90 11.74 -7.30
C ILE A 156 17.88 10.80 -6.61
N GLU A 157 19.19 10.93 -6.81
CA GLU A 157 20.21 10.20 -6.03
C GLU A 157 20.16 10.61 -4.54
N GLN A 158 20.02 11.90 -4.23
CA GLN A 158 19.82 12.38 -2.86
C GLN A 158 18.45 11.95 -2.29
N SER A 159 17.39 11.88 -3.11
CA SER A 159 16.10 11.33 -2.66
C SER A 159 16.15 9.82 -2.55
N PHE A 160 17.00 9.09 -3.28
CA PHE A 160 17.17 7.65 -3.09
C PHE A 160 17.95 7.37 -1.80
N VAL A 161 18.96 8.19 -1.49
CA VAL A 161 19.69 8.11 -0.21
C VAL A 161 18.82 8.60 0.95
N ASN A 162 18.03 9.66 0.77
CA ASN A 162 17.13 10.18 1.80
C ASN A 162 15.82 9.38 1.93
N THR A 163 15.27 8.76 0.88
CA THR A 163 14.09 7.86 0.98
C THR A 163 14.49 6.49 1.52
N ALA A 164 15.74 6.06 1.33
CA ALA A 164 16.30 4.91 2.03
C ALA A 164 16.61 5.17 3.52
N LEU A 165 16.66 6.44 3.96
CA LEU A 165 17.03 6.82 5.34
C LEU A 165 16.04 7.74 6.09
N SER A 166 15.01 8.29 5.44
CA SER A 166 14.06 9.26 6.01
C SER A 166 12.88 9.56 5.07
N ASN A 167 11.77 8.85 5.23
CA ASN A 167 10.39 9.39 5.19
C ASN A 167 9.40 8.23 5.16
N VAL A 168 9.40 7.51 6.28
CA VAL A 168 8.22 6.81 6.74
C VAL A 168 7.27 7.90 7.23
N ASN A 169 6.30 8.33 6.40
CA ASN A 169 5.04 8.89 6.90
C ASN A 169 4.17 7.74 7.45
N SER A 170 4.75 6.84 8.25
CA SER A 170 3.96 6.22 9.30
C SER A 170 3.84 7.30 10.35
N LEU A 171 2.63 7.51 10.80
CA LEU A 171 2.41 8.07 12.11
C LEU A 171 3.41 7.44 13.11
N ASP A 172 4.02 8.24 13.98
CA ASP A 172 4.73 7.69 15.13
C ASP A 172 3.74 6.79 15.91
N GLU A 173 4.11 5.52 16.11
CA GLU A 173 3.31 4.54 16.87
C GLU A 173 2.89 5.13 18.23
N THR A 174 3.67 6.05 18.78
CA THR A 174 3.34 6.83 19.97
C THR A 174 2.03 7.61 19.84
N PHE A 175 1.78 8.29 18.71
CA PHE A 175 0.52 9.01 18.49
C PHE A 175 -0.65 8.05 18.31
N PHE A 176 -0.43 6.91 17.64
CA PHE A 176 -1.46 5.88 17.47
C PHE A 176 -1.93 5.41 18.85
N TRP A 177 -0.98 5.01 19.70
CA TRP A 177 -1.29 4.55 21.05
C TRP A 177 -1.86 5.63 21.94
N LYS A 178 -1.46 6.89 21.75
CA LYS A 178 -2.09 8.02 22.44
C LYS A 178 -3.58 8.10 22.09
N LEU A 179 -3.95 8.10 20.81
CA LEU A 179 -5.35 8.10 20.36
C LEU A 179 -6.14 6.91 20.92
N ILE A 180 -5.60 5.71 20.84
CA ILE A 180 -6.23 4.51 21.40
C ILE A 180 -6.45 4.67 22.92
N SER A 181 -5.45 5.17 23.65
CA SER A 181 -5.54 5.32 25.10
C SER A 181 -6.55 6.40 25.52
N GLU A 182 -6.56 7.55 24.86
CA GLU A 182 -7.46 8.68 25.17
C GLU A 182 -8.92 8.30 24.85
N SER A 183 -9.17 7.74 23.67
CA SER A 183 -10.49 7.25 23.27
C SER A 183 -10.98 6.13 24.20
N ARG A 184 -10.12 5.20 24.62
CA ARG A 184 -10.50 4.13 25.56
C ARG A 184 -10.88 4.68 26.94
N ASN A 185 -10.10 5.64 27.45
CA ASN A 185 -10.39 6.25 28.75
C ASN A 185 -11.76 6.93 28.77
N GLU A 186 -12.16 7.55 27.67
CA GLU A 186 -13.46 8.23 27.54
C GLU A 186 -14.62 7.28 27.17
N ALA A 187 -14.36 6.24 26.37
CA ALA A 187 -15.36 5.26 25.95
C ALA A 187 -15.60 4.15 27.00
N GLY A 188 -14.66 3.95 27.92
CA GLY A 188 -14.68 2.83 28.86
C GLY A 188 -14.55 1.49 28.12
N ARG A 189 -15.53 0.60 28.31
CA ARG A 189 -15.56 -0.73 27.67
C ARG A 189 -16.37 -0.78 26.37
N ASN A 190 -16.84 0.37 25.86
CA ASN A 190 -17.64 0.43 24.64
C ASN A 190 -16.73 0.65 23.42
N LEU A 191 -16.45 -0.39 22.65
CA LEU A 191 -15.54 -0.32 21.50
C LEU A 191 -16.09 0.54 20.36
N THR A 192 -17.40 0.46 20.07
CA THR A 192 -18.02 1.30 19.04
C THR A 192 -17.87 2.79 19.38
N LYS A 193 -18.19 3.18 20.63
CA LYS A 193 -17.95 4.56 21.11
C LYS A 193 -16.46 4.94 21.05
N GLN A 194 -15.56 4.01 21.35
CA GLN A 194 -14.12 4.25 21.24
C GLN A 194 -13.74 4.59 19.78
N CYS A 195 -14.21 3.81 18.80
CA CYS A 195 -13.97 4.07 17.39
C CYS A 195 -14.54 5.42 16.94
N ASP A 196 -15.76 5.78 17.37
CA ASP A 196 -16.36 7.09 17.06
C ASP A 196 -15.52 8.27 17.57
N LEU A 197 -14.93 8.13 18.76
CA LEU A 197 -14.02 9.14 19.33
C LEU A 197 -12.71 9.24 18.54
N ILE A 198 -12.17 8.12 18.07
CA ILE A 198 -10.97 8.12 17.23
C ILE A 198 -11.27 8.81 15.89
N VAL A 199 -12.41 8.50 15.25
CA VAL A 199 -12.88 9.17 14.03
C VAL A 199 -12.96 10.68 14.26
N SER A 200 -13.64 11.09 15.33
CA SER A 200 -13.82 12.50 15.69
C SER A 200 -12.48 13.24 15.86
N ASN A 201 -11.47 12.57 16.44
CA ASN A 201 -10.14 13.15 16.58
C ASN A 201 -9.44 13.27 15.23
N LEU A 202 -9.45 12.20 14.42
CA LEU A 202 -8.77 12.13 13.13
C LEU A 202 -9.28 13.15 12.11
N ILE A 203 -10.57 13.50 12.10
CA ILE A 203 -11.13 14.53 11.19
C ILE A 203 -10.39 15.87 11.33
N SER A 204 -9.93 16.21 12.53
CA SER A 204 -9.20 17.45 12.80
C SER A 204 -7.72 17.40 12.39
N GLN A 205 -7.18 16.22 12.08
CA GLN A 205 -5.77 16.01 11.74
C GLN A 205 -5.49 16.23 10.24
N GLN A 206 -4.20 16.31 9.88
CA GLN A 206 -3.78 16.40 8.48
C GLN A 206 -3.97 15.04 7.75
N GLU A 207 -4.02 15.08 6.42
CA GLU A 207 -4.24 13.88 5.58
C GLU A 207 -3.24 12.76 5.85
N ASP A 208 -1.97 13.11 5.93
CA ASP A 208 -0.85 12.20 6.21
C ASP A 208 -0.98 11.51 7.57
N VAL A 209 -1.55 12.19 8.57
CA VAL A 209 -1.85 11.61 9.89
C VAL A 209 -2.95 10.55 9.80
N ILE A 210 -4.00 10.80 9.01
CA ILE A 210 -5.11 9.84 8.79
C ILE A 210 -4.58 8.60 8.05
N LEU A 211 -3.79 8.80 6.98
CA LEU A 211 -3.14 7.71 6.24
C LEU A 211 -2.15 6.93 7.13
N GLY A 212 -1.40 7.65 7.97
CA GLY A 212 -0.44 7.07 8.90
C GLY A 212 -1.12 6.22 9.98
N PHE A 213 -2.31 6.60 10.45
CA PHE A 213 -3.12 5.78 11.36
C PHE A 213 -3.47 4.43 10.72
N GLU A 214 -3.93 4.44 9.47
CA GLU A 214 -4.30 3.21 8.74
C GLU A 214 -3.10 2.26 8.57
N ILE A 215 -1.95 2.80 8.16
CA ILE A 215 -0.71 2.00 8.01
C ILE A 215 -0.31 1.38 9.36
N CYS A 216 -0.34 2.17 10.43
CA CYS A 216 0.02 1.71 11.77
C CYS A 216 -0.93 0.60 12.24
N MET A 217 -2.25 0.80 12.07
CA MET A 217 -3.27 -0.20 12.40
C MET A 217 -3.02 -1.52 11.68
N ARG A 218 -2.77 -1.47 10.36
CA ARG A 218 -2.49 -2.66 9.54
C ARG A 218 -1.20 -3.37 9.94
N ASP A 219 -0.14 -2.64 10.27
CA ASP A 219 1.11 -3.25 10.75
C ASP A 219 0.91 -3.98 12.09
N LEU A 220 0.13 -3.41 13.01
CA LEU A 220 -0.23 -4.05 14.26
C LEU A 220 -1.10 -5.31 14.04
N LEU A 221 -2.07 -5.27 13.11
CA LEU A 221 -2.86 -6.44 12.72
C LEU A 221 -1.99 -7.55 12.13
N LYS A 222 -0.99 -7.19 11.32
CA LYS A 222 -0.03 -8.12 10.73
C LYS A 222 0.82 -8.81 11.80
N ARG A 223 1.29 -8.06 12.81
CA ARG A 223 2.05 -8.61 13.94
C ARG A 223 1.23 -9.59 14.77
N LEU A 224 -0.09 -9.37 14.88
CA LEU A 224 -1.01 -10.30 15.53
C LEU A 224 -1.42 -11.48 14.64
N ASN A 225 -1.10 -11.48 13.34
CA ASN A 225 -1.37 -12.59 12.43
C ASN A 225 -0.35 -13.72 12.62
N CYS A 226 -0.41 -14.42 13.76
CA CYS A 226 0.46 -15.55 14.05
C CYS A 226 -0.28 -16.72 14.70
N HIS A 227 0.30 -17.91 14.58
CA HIS A 227 -0.28 -19.15 15.09
C HIS A 227 -0.46 -19.15 16.60
N ASP A 228 0.31 -18.38 17.36
CA ASP A 228 0.21 -18.34 18.82
C ASP A 228 -1.05 -17.60 19.27
N VAL A 229 -1.32 -16.46 18.63
CA VAL A 229 -2.55 -15.68 18.78
C VAL A 229 -3.77 -16.50 18.35
N LEU A 230 -3.70 -17.15 17.18
CA LEU A 230 -4.76 -18.04 16.71
C LEU A 230 -5.01 -19.21 17.66
N THR A 231 -3.95 -19.81 18.20
CA THR A 231 -4.06 -20.97 19.10
C THR A 231 -4.66 -20.59 20.44
N ALA A 232 -4.23 -19.47 21.03
CA ALA A 232 -4.80 -18.94 22.26
C ALA A 232 -6.32 -18.77 22.14
N LEU A 233 -6.78 -18.23 21.00
CA LEU A 233 -8.20 -18.12 20.73
C LEU A 233 -8.91 -19.46 20.61
N LYS A 234 -8.27 -20.48 20.01
CA LYS A 234 -8.90 -21.79 19.81
C LYS A 234 -9.12 -22.45 21.15
N ILE A 235 -8.20 -22.24 22.09
CA ILE A 235 -8.33 -22.71 23.47
C ILE A 235 -9.52 -22.02 24.17
N ILE A 236 -9.68 -20.70 23.98
CA ILE A 236 -10.71 -19.91 24.68
C ILE A 236 -12.12 -20.14 24.11
N HIS A 237 -12.28 -20.16 22.78
CA HIS A 237 -13.59 -20.19 22.11
C HIS A 237 -13.90 -21.53 21.43
N GLY A 238 -12.93 -22.45 21.35
CA GLY A 238 -13.07 -23.72 20.64
C GLY A 238 -12.96 -23.56 19.13
N GLN A 239 -13.99 -23.01 18.49
CA GLN A 239 -14.03 -22.79 17.05
C GLN A 239 -13.77 -21.33 16.69
N ILE A 240 -13.10 -21.11 15.55
CA ILE A 240 -12.71 -19.80 15.05
C ILE A 240 -12.96 -19.77 13.55
N SER A 241 -13.68 -18.75 13.08
CA SER A 241 -13.69 -18.31 11.69
C SER A 241 -12.63 -17.23 11.46
N ASP A 242 -12.25 -16.99 10.20
CA ASP A 242 -11.32 -15.92 9.83
C ASP A 242 -11.79 -14.54 10.34
N ASP A 243 -13.09 -14.26 10.28
CA ASP A 243 -13.68 -13.04 10.83
C ASP A 243 -13.48 -12.93 12.34
N SER A 244 -13.79 -14.00 13.09
CA SER A 244 -13.60 -14.00 14.55
C SER A 244 -12.12 -13.83 14.94
N PHE A 245 -11.20 -14.27 14.09
CA PHE A 245 -9.77 -14.04 14.27
C PHE A 245 -9.38 -12.59 13.99
N LEU A 246 -9.90 -11.98 12.91
CA LEU A 246 -9.68 -10.57 12.60
C LEU A 246 -10.21 -9.65 13.69
N TYR A 247 -11.46 -9.86 14.10
CA TYR A 247 -12.14 -9.06 15.12
C TYR A 247 -11.40 -9.07 16.44
N LEU A 248 -10.90 -10.23 16.86
CA LEU A 248 -10.10 -10.26 18.07
C LEU A 248 -8.83 -9.41 17.94
N ARG A 249 -8.13 -9.47 16.81
CA ARG A 249 -6.92 -8.66 16.62
C ARG A 249 -7.25 -7.17 16.71
N CYS A 250 -8.40 -6.74 16.19
CA CYS A 250 -8.89 -5.37 16.39
C CYS A 250 -9.15 -5.06 17.86
N ASN A 251 -9.80 -5.96 18.60
CA ASN A 251 -10.09 -5.78 20.03
C ASN A 251 -8.80 -5.67 20.86
N ILE A 252 -7.78 -6.51 20.59
CA ILE A 252 -6.47 -6.43 21.24
C ILE A 252 -5.83 -5.06 21.01
N ILE A 253 -5.88 -4.53 19.79
CA ILE A 253 -5.36 -3.19 19.48
C ILE A 253 -6.15 -2.13 20.27
N LEU A 254 -7.48 -2.15 20.22
CA LEU A 254 -8.34 -1.22 20.97
C LEU A 254 -8.15 -1.31 22.50
N SER A 255 -7.67 -2.45 22.98
CA SER A 255 -7.33 -2.68 24.39
C SER A 255 -6.10 -1.90 24.88
N GLY A 256 -5.33 -1.34 23.95
CA GLY A 256 -4.21 -0.45 24.22
C GLY A 256 -2.85 -1.14 24.18
N LYS A 257 -1.81 -0.29 24.14
CA LYS A 257 -0.41 -0.67 23.93
C LYS A 257 0.06 -1.79 24.84
N THR A 258 -0.17 -1.66 26.15
CA THR A 258 0.33 -2.64 27.13
C THR A 258 -0.21 -4.03 26.87
N ASN A 259 -1.53 -4.15 26.64
CA ASN A 259 -2.17 -5.44 26.36
C ASN A 259 -1.72 -6.01 25.02
N PHE A 260 -1.59 -5.17 24.00
CA PHE A 260 -1.07 -5.58 22.70
C PHE A 260 0.33 -6.22 22.81
N TYR A 261 1.28 -5.54 23.45
CA TYR A 261 2.65 -6.02 23.56
C TYR A 261 2.77 -7.24 24.48
N GLN A 262 2.00 -7.28 25.58
CA GLN A 262 1.92 -8.47 26.43
C GLN A 262 1.43 -9.70 25.64
N PHE A 263 0.49 -9.49 24.72
CA PHE A 263 -0.06 -10.59 23.93
C PHE A 263 0.92 -11.11 22.88
N ILE A 264 1.66 -10.20 22.24
CA ILE A 264 2.75 -10.57 21.31
C ILE A 264 3.86 -11.33 22.04
N ASP A 265 4.23 -10.90 23.24
CA ASP A 265 5.33 -11.51 24.00
C ASP A 265 4.94 -12.88 24.58
N ASN A 266 3.72 -13.01 25.10
CA ASN A 266 3.23 -14.26 25.68
C ASN A 266 1.69 -14.35 25.64
N ALA A 267 1.18 -14.97 24.57
CA ALA A 267 -0.25 -15.18 24.39
C ALA A 267 -0.92 -16.07 25.48
N ASP A 268 -0.17 -16.84 26.27
CA ASP A 268 -0.72 -17.63 27.41
C ASP A 268 -1.10 -16.76 28.62
N ASN A 269 -0.64 -15.50 28.68
CA ASN A 269 -0.92 -14.57 29.78
C ASN A 269 -2.05 -13.58 29.48
N ILE A 270 -2.88 -13.84 28.47
CA ILE A 270 -3.90 -12.87 28.07
C ILE A 270 -4.92 -12.59 29.18
N ASN A 271 -5.24 -11.30 29.33
CA ASN A 271 -6.36 -10.86 30.14
C ASN A 271 -7.68 -11.15 29.39
N ILE A 272 -8.52 -12.02 29.95
CA ILE A 272 -9.77 -12.49 29.34
C ILE A 272 -10.81 -11.37 29.21
N ASP A 273 -10.70 -10.29 29.98
CA ASP A 273 -11.56 -9.11 29.80
C ASP A 273 -11.36 -8.43 28.43
N VAL A 274 -10.22 -8.66 27.77
CA VAL A 274 -9.95 -8.22 26.38
C VAL A 274 -10.66 -9.13 25.36
N MET A 275 -11.10 -10.32 25.76
CA MET A 275 -11.72 -11.32 24.88
C MET A 275 -13.26 -11.29 24.93
N GLN A 276 -13.87 -10.27 25.55
CA GLN A 276 -15.33 -10.11 25.53
C GLN A 276 -15.82 -9.78 24.11
N MET A 277 -16.95 -10.39 23.71
CA MET A 277 -17.47 -10.53 22.34
C MET A 277 -17.94 -9.24 21.64
N GLN A 278 -17.28 -8.09 21.84
CA GLN A 278 -17.41 -6.98 20.91
C GLN A 278 -16.40 -7.19 19.79
N SER A 279 -16.85 -7.10 18.54
CA SER A 279 -16.01 -7.39 17.37
C SER A 279 -14.82 -6.42 17.29
N GLY A 280 -15.02 -5.15 17.63
CA GLY A 280 -14.01 -4.11 17.39
C GLY A 280 -13.73 -3.91 15.90
N GLU A 281 -14.54 -4.50 15.03
CA GLU A 281 -14.44 -4.46 13.57
C GLU A 281 -14.47 -3.03 13.06
N GLU A 282 -15.20 -2.15 13.75
CA GLU A 282 -15.32 -0.74 13.43
C GLU A 282 -13.95 -0.05 13.33
N LEU A 283 -12.91 -0.56 14.03
CA LEU A 283 -11.53 -0.07 13.90
C LEU A 283 -11.03 -0.07 12.46
N LEU A 284 -11.42 -1.08 11.66
CA LEU A 284 -10.99 -1.24 10.26
C LEU A 284 -11.49 -0.11 9.36
N PHE A 285 -12.53 0.62 9.79
CA PHE A 285 -13.17 1.68 9.03
C PHE A 285 -12.87 3.08 9.59
N VAL A 286 -12.17 3.19 10.73
CA VAL A 286 -11.94 4.47 11.41
C VAL A 286 -11.22 5.48 10.52
N ALA A 287 -10.19 5.07 9.80
CA ALA A 287 -9.42 5.97 8.94
C ALA A 287 -10.28 6.46 7.76
N ASP A 288 -10.94 5.54 7.06
CA ASP A 288 -11.82 5.86 5.93
C ASP A 288 -12.97 6.76 6.35
N ASN A 289 -13.65 6.45 7.47
CA ASN A 289 -14.74 7.27 7.99
C ASN A 289 -14.27 8.70 8.30
N ALA A 290 -13.11 8.86 8.95
CA ALA A 290 -12.56 10.19 9.24
C ALA A 290 -12.19 10.93 7.95
N PHE A 291 -11.65 10.21 6.97
CA PHE A 291 -11.25 10.76 5.67
C PHE A 291 -12.46 11.25 4.87
N LEU A 292 -13.49 10.41 4.75
CA LEU A 292 -14.74 10.71 4.07
C LEU A 292 -15.49 11.87 4.73
N LEU A 293 -15.56 11.91 6.06
CA LEU A 293 -16.17 13.04 6.77
C LEU A 293 -15.39 14.36 6.57
N LYS A 294 -14.08 14.28 6.33
CA LYS A 294 -13.23 15.46 6.14
C LYS A 294 -13.26 15.98 4.70
N TYR A 295 -13.23 15.10 3.70
CA TYR A 295 -13.05 15.46 2.29
C TYR A 295 -14.29 15.23 1.42
N GLY A 296 -15.27 14.48 1.91
CA GLY A 296 -16.46 14.06 1.18
C GLY A 296 -16.25 12.78 0.35
N ASP A 297 -17.34 12.06 0.11
CA ASP A 297 -17.36 10.81 -0.67
C ASP A 297 -17.00 11.02 -2.15
N ASP A 298 -17.19 12.23 -2.68
CA ASP A 298 -16.89 12.60 -4.06
C ASP A 298 -15.44 13.13 -4.24
N SER A 299 -14.57 12.99 -3.23
CA SER A 299 -13.18 13.43 -3.36
C SER A 299 -12.40 12.58 -4.37
N ASP A 300 -11.50 13.20 -5.14
CA ASP A 300 -10.60 12.52 -6.10
C ASP A 300 -9.42 11.81 -5.41
N LYS A 301 -9.44 11.74 -4.08
CA LYS A 301 -8.36 11.24 -3.25
C LYS A 301 -8.52 9.75 -2.99
N THR A 302 -7.40 9.06 -2.82
CA THR A 302 -7.37 7.64 -2.47
C THR A 302 -7.79 7.44 -1.02
N LEU A 303 -8.68 6.49 -0.76
CA LEU A 303 -9.08 6.15 0.60
C LEU A 303 -7.89 5.60 1.40
N PRO A 304 -7.84 5.87 2.72
CA PRO A 304 -6.84 5.27 3.58
C PRO A 304 -6.73 3.76 3.41
N SER A 305 -7.85 3.02 3.38
CA SER A 305 -7.84 1.56 3.21
C SER A 305 -7.17 1.12 1.91
N ASP A 306 -7.47 1.74 0.77
CA ASP A 306 -6.82 1.48 -0.53
C ASP A 306 -5.30 1.76 -0.47
N TYR A 307 -4.92 2.79 0.28
CA TYR A 307 -3.51 3.13 0.52
C TYR A 307 -2.82 2.06 1.38
N GLY A 308 -3.47 1.67 2.49
CA GLY A 308 -2.97 0.70 3.46
C GLY A 308 -2.91 -0.74 2.95
N MET A 309 -3.82 -1.13 2.05
CA MET A 309 -3.82 -2.46 1.40
C MET A 309 -2.50 -2.76 0.69
N ALA A 310 -1.78 -1.73 0.21
CA ALA A 310 -0.46 -1.91 -0.38
C ALA A 310 0.60 -2.38 0.63
N SER A 311 0.42 -2.09 1.92
CA SER A 311 1.30 -2.50 3.01
C SER A 311 0.93 -3.87 3.56
N TYR A 312 -0.35 -4.07 3.88
CA TYR A 312 -0.88 -5.32 4.39
C TYR A 312 -2.38 -5.42 4.13
N ASP A 313 -2.79 -6.46 3.42
CA ASP A 313 -4.19 -6.79 3.21
C ASP A 313 -4.60 -7.90 4.17
N TYR A 314 -5.38 -7.53 5.20
CA TYR A 314 -5.86 -8.47 6.23
C TYR A 314 -6.94 -9.43 5.73
N ASN A 315 -7.45 -9.24 4.50
CA ASN A 315 -8.40 -10.16 3.85
C ASN A 315 -7.70 -11.22 2.99
N MET A 316 -6.38 -11.12 2.78
CA MET A 316 -5.63 -12.06 1.94
C MET A 316 -5.20 -13.31 2.72
N GLU A 317 -5.20 -14.45 2.02
CA GLU A 317 -4.92 -15.81 2.55
C GLU A 317 -3.45 -16.07 2.92
N ASP A 318 -2.64 -15.05 3.20
CA ASP A 318 -1.34 -15.26 3.83
C ASP A 318 -1.64 -15.69 5.28
N GLY A 319 -1.77 -17.01 5.47
CA GLY A 319 -2.11 -17.63 6.73
C GLY A 319 -1.18 -17.18 7.88
N PRO A 320 -1.56 -17.45 9.14
CA PRO A 320 -0.82 -16.94 10.28
C PRO A 320 0.66 -17.32 10.22
N SER A 321 1.51 -16.37 10.57
CA SER A 321 2.95 -16.62 10.69
C SER A 321 3.28 -17.57 11.85
N GLY A 322 4.49 -18.14 11.82
CA GLY A 322 4.96 -19.08 12.84
C GLY A 322 4.58 -20.53 12.55
N VAL A 323 4.60 -21.38 13.58
CA VAL A 323 4.32 -22.82 13.46
C VAL A 323 3.01 -23.14 14.17
N PRO A 324 2.04 -23.79 13.49
CA PRO A 324 0.83 -24.27 14.14
C PRO A 324 1.16 -25.18 15.33
N VAL A 325 0.43 -25.02 16.42
CA VAL A 325 0.63 -25.82 17.63
C VAL A 325 -0.33 -27.01 17.57
N PRO A 326 0.17 -28.26 17.55
CA PRO A 326 -0.69 -29.44 17.51
C PRO A 326 -1.47 -29.57 18.83
N GLN A 327 -2.64 -30.22 18.77
CA GLN A 327 -3.55 -30.38 19.90
C GLN A 327 -2.86 -30.97 21.15
N GLU A 328 -1.96 -31.93 20.95
CA GLU A 328 -1.19 -32.60 22.01
C GLU A 328 -0.19 -31.65 22.71
N GLY A 329 0.27 -30.62 22.01
CA GLY A 329 1.22 -29.62 22.50
C GLY A 329 0.58 -28.42 23.21
N LEU A 330 -0.75 -28.28 23.16
CA LEU A 330 -1.46 -27.10 23.70
C LEU A 330 -1.22 -26.92 25.19
N LYS A 331 -1.36 -27.98 26.00
CA LYS A 331 -1.16 -27.92 27.45
C LYS A 331 0.27 -27.55 27.86
N ASN A 332 1.26 -27.86 27.01
CA ASN A 332 2.65 -27.53 27.28
C ASN A 332 3.00 -26.10 26.87
N LYS A 333 2.47 -25.64 25.72
CA LYS A 333 2.76 -24.30 25.20
C LYS A 333 1.88 -23.21 25.82
N PHE A 334 0.65 -23.53 26.16
CA PHE A 334 -0.34 -22.65 26.77
C PHE A 334 -0.89 -23.23 28.08
N PRO A 335 -0.04 -23.47 29.10
CA PRO A 335 -0.45 -24.14 30.32
C PRO A 335 -1.55 -23.37 31.08
N LYS A 336 -1.51 -22.03 31.12
CA LYS A 336 -2.51 -21.25 31.85
C LYS A 336 -3.86 -21.26 31.15
N LEU A 337 -3.88 -20.96 29.85
CA LEU A 337 -5.11 -20.98 29.08
C LEU A 337 -5.70 -22.38 29.01
N SER A 338 -4.86 -23.41 28.82
CA SER A 338 -5.34 -24.79 28.78
C SER A 338 -5.95 -25.21 30.12
N TYR A 339 -5.31 -24.87 31.25
CA TYR A 339 -5.87 -25.16 32.58
C TYR A 339 -7.24 -24.50 32.78
N GLN A 340 -7.41 -23.30 32.25
CA GLN A 340 -8.63 -22.52 32.46
C GLN A 340 -9.79 -22.94 31.54
N PHE A 341 -9.51 -23.28 30.28
CA PHE A 341 -10.55 -23.46 29.26
C PHE A 341 -10.65 -24.89 28.70
N MET A 342 -9.59 -25.69 28.78
CA MET A 342 -9.60 -27.09 28.31
C MET A 342 -9.84 -28.01 29.51
N ARG A 343 -11.11 -28.40 29.71
CA ARG A 343 -11.47 -29.42 30.71
C ARG A 343 -11.07 -30.82 30.28
#